data_AF-A0A7C4ABG6-F1
#
_entry.id   AF-A0A7C4ABG6-F1
#
_cell.length_a   1.000
_cell.length_b   1.000
_cell.length_c   1.000
_cell.angle_alpha   90.00
_cell.angle_beta   90.00
_cell.angle_gamma   90.00
#
_symmetry.space_group_name_H-M   'P 1'
#
loop_
_entity.id
_entity.type
_entity.pdbx_description
1 polymer ?
#
loop_
_entity_poly.entity_id
_entity_poly.type
_entity_poly.pdbx_seq_one_letter_code
_entity_poly.pdbx_strand_id
1 'polypeptide(L)'
;PPGHGDLFTALVTSKMLKKLLDRGYNYAFISNSDNLGAVMDERLLGYMAKEGAPFLMEVAGRTSADRKGGHLARLRSNGRLVLREVAQCLERDLGVFQDIDRHRFFNTNSLWIDLRAMERVFVANGMMPLDLILNPKTLDPRDPKSPPVIQIETAMGSAISAFESARAVLVPRTRFAPVKTTSDLLLVMSDCYDISPEKTVVPSPLRQGPMPASHLDSHFYKKIDDFCARFPCGAPSLLGCASLTVKGDVRFGKGAVLEGDVHVTNTALDQGLVPEGSVLTGEVRV
;
A
#
# COMPACT_ATOMS: atom_id res chain seq x y z
N PRO A 1 0.96 -18.05 0.86
CA PRO A 1 -0.43 -17.67 0.50
C PRO A 1 -0.50 -17.26 -0.98
N PRO A 2 -1.56 -17.56 -1.72
CA PRO A 2 -1.64 -17.33 -3.17
C PRO A 2 -2.09 -15.89 -3.54
N GLY A 3 -1.61 -14.91 -2.78
CA GLY A 3 -2.00 -13.50 -2.92
C GLY A 3 -3.39 -13.19 -2.34
N HIS A 4 -3.74 -11.91 -2.31
CA HIS A 4 -5.00 -11.43 -1.71
C HIS A 4 -6.23 -11.66 -2.61
N GLY A 5 -6.04 -12.03 -3.89
CA GLY A 5 -7.13 -12.48 -4.76
C GLY A 5 -7.81 -13.76 -4.28
N ASP A 6 -7.14 -14.54 -3.43
CA ASP A 6 -7.71 -15.74 -2.79
C ASP A 6 -8.95 -15.46 -1.94
N LEU A 7 -9.17 -14.21 -1.54
CA LEU A 7 -10.36 -13.78 -0.81
C LEU A 7 -11.66 -14.33 -1.43
N PHE A 8 -11.79 -14.28 -2.76
CA PHE A 8 -13.01 -14.72 -3.44
C PHE A 8 -13.23 -16.22 -3.29
N THR A 9 -12.19 -17.01 -3.51
CA THR A 9 -12.22 -18.46 -3.36
C THR A 9 -12.49 -18.84 -1.91
N ALA A 10 -11.77 -18.22 -0.97
CA ALA A 10 -11.93 -18.46 0.46
C ALA A 10 -13.35 -18.15 0.95
N LEU A 11 -13.95 -17.03 0.52
CA LEU A 11 -15.34 -16.67 0.88
C LEU A 11 -16.36 -17.74 0.42
N VAL A 12 -16.19 -18.28 -0.78
CA VAL A 12 -17.11 -19.30 -1.33
C VAL A 12 -16.89 -20.66 -0.69
N THR A 13 -15.65 -21.15 -0.63
CA THR A 13 -15.33 -22.51 -0.17
C THR A 13 -15.56 -22.68 1.33
N SER A 14 -15.31 -21.62 2.12
CA SER A 14 -15.61 -21.61 3.56
C SER A 14 -17.11 -21.46 3.89
N LYS A 15 -17.96 -21.25 2.88
CA LYS A 15 -19.38 -20.89 3.02
C LYS A 15 -19.64 -19.55 3.73
N MET A 16 -18.61 -18.72 3.92
CA MET A 16 -18.78 -17.38 4.51
C MET A 16 -19.65 -16.50 3.62
N LEU A 17 -19.47 -16.53 2.30
CA LEU A 17 -20.31 -15.78 1.35
C LEU A 17 -21.79 -16.13 1.54
N LYS A 18 -22.11 -17.44 1.58
CA LYS A 18 -23.48 -17.91 1.82
C LYS A 18 -24.02 -17.39 3.14
N LYS A 19 -23.24 -17.51 4.22
CA LYS A 19 -23.64 -17.03 5.56
C LYS A 19 -23.91 -15.52 5.59
N LEU A 20 -23.12 -14.72 4.87
CA LEU A 20 -23.32 -13.28 4.75
C LEU A 20 -24.62 -12.98 3.99
N LEU A 21 -24.82 -13.62 2.84
CA LEU A 21 -26.03 -13.45 2.03
C LEU A 21 -27.31 -13.90 2.77
N ASP A 22 -27.28 -15.03 3.46
CA ASP A 22 -28.40 -15.55 4.26
C ASP A 22 -28.78 -14.58 5.40
N ARG A 23 -27.81 -13.80 5.90
CA ARG A 23 -28.02 -12.77 6.93
C ARG A 23 -28.42 -11.40 6.36
N GLY A 24 -28.58 -11.29 5.04
CA GLY A 24 -29.02 -10.06 4.37
C GLY A 24 -27.90 -9.07 4.07
N TYR A 25 -26.62 -9.43 4.23
CA TYR A 25 -25.51 -8.58 3.78
C TYR A 25 -25.41 -8.65 2.25
N ASN A 26 -25.53 -7.50 1.59
CA ASN A 26 -25.47 -7.41 0.12
C ASN A 26 -24.15 -6.84 -0.40
N TYR A 27 -23.46 -6.02 0.40
CA TYR A 27 -22.23 -5.34 0.01
C TYR A 27 -21.10 -5.64 0.99
N ALA A 28 -19.87 -5.68 0.48
CA ALA A 28 -18.66 -5.74 1.29
C ALA A 28 -17.71 -4.62 0.88
N PHE A 29 -17.16 -3.93 1.88
CA PHE A 29 -15.99 -3.08 1.74
C PHE A 29 -14.75 -3.88 2.16
N ILE A 30 -13.74 -3.93 1.30
CA ILE A 30 -12.50 -4.67 1.51
C ILE A 30 -11.34 -3.72 1.28
N SER A 31 -10.39 -3.68 2.21
CA SER A 31 -9.18 -2.85 2.08
C SER A 31 -7.94 -3.60 2.55
N ASN A 32 -6.76 -3.10 2.18
CA ASN A 32 -5.52 -3.52 2.82
C ASN A 32 -5.53 -3.14 4.29
N SER A 33 -5.11 -4.05 5.17
CA SER A 33 -4.93 -3.76 6.60
C SER A 33 -3.84 -2.73 6.86
N ASP A 34 -2.86 -2.63 5.96
CA ASP A 34 -1.79 -1.63 6.01
C ASP A 34 -2.17 -0.28 5.35
N ASN A 35 -3.37 -0.16 4.75
CA ASN A 35 -3.89 1.14 4.32
C ASN A 35 -4.64 1.78 5.48
N LEU A 36 -3.96 2.63 6.22
CA LEU A 36 -4.48 3.25 7.45
C LEU A 36 -5.48 4.39 7.18
N GLY A 37 -5.68 4.76 5.91
CA GLY A 37 -6.69 5.72 5.47
C GLY A 37 -8.01 5.06 5.03
N ALA A 38 -8.05 3.73 4.89
CA ALA A 38 -9.24 3.04 4.43
C ALA A 38 -10.31 2.94 5.52
N VAL A 39 -11.47 3.52 5.28
CA VAL A 39 -12.65 3.45 6.16
C VAL A 39 -13.92 3.38 5.33
N MET A 40 -14.99 2.77 5.84
CA MET A 40 -16.27 2.78 5.14
C MET A 40 -16.77 4.22 4.94
N ASP A 41 -17.25 4.50 3.74
CA ASP A 41 -17.89 5.77 3.36
C ASP A 41 -19.27 5.50 2.78
N GLU A 42 -20.32 5.90 3.50
CA GLU A 42 -21.71 5.66 3.11
C GLU A 42 -22.08 6.32 1.78
N ARG A 43 -21.37 7.38 1.37
CA ARG A 43 -21.59 8.04 0.08
C ARG A 43 -21.13 7.16 -1.08
N LEU A 44 -20.02 6.45 -0.90
CA LEU A 44 -19.52 5.49 -1.89
C LEU A 44 -20.43 4.26 -1.97
N LEU A 45 -20.91 3.77 -0.83
CA LEU A 45 -21.91 2.72 -0.78
C LEU A 45 -23.21 3.15 -1.48
N GLY A 46 -23.70 4.36 -1.18
CA GLY A 46 -24.89 4.93 -1.81
C GLY A 46 -24.73 5.11 -3.32
N TYR A 47 -23.56 5.56 -3.78
CA TYR A 47 -23.22 5.63 -5.20
C TYR A 47 -23.24 4.24 -5.85
N MET A 48 -22.57 3.25 -5.25
CA MET A 48 -22.54 1.87 -5.74
C MET A 48 -23.96 1.28 -5.88
N ALA A 49 -24.79 1.46 -4.86
CA ALA A 49 -26.17 0.98 -4.85
C ALA A 49 -27.03 1.69 -5.91
N LYS A 50 -26.93 3.02 -6.01
CA LYS A 50 -27.69 3.82 -6.99
C LYS A 50 -27.35 3.45 -8.43
N GLU A 51 -26.07 3.27 -8.73
CA GLU A 51 -25.59 2.94 -10.08
C GLU A 51 -25.71 1.45 -10.42
N GLY A 52 -26.10 0.61 -9.46
CA GLY A 52 -26.09 -0.84 -9.62
C GLY A 52 -24.70 -1.40 -9.95
N ALA A 53 -23.64 -0.75 -9.48
CA ALA A 53 -22.27 -1.16 -9.78
C ALA A 53 -21.93 -2.44 -9.01
N PRO A 54 -21.60 -3.56 -9.67
CA PRO A 54 -21.32 -4.83 -8.98
C PRO A 54 -19.94 -4.84 -8.29
N PHE A 55 -19.05 -3.96 -8.75
CA PHE A 55 -17.69 -3.83 -8.25
C PHE A 55 -17.25 -2.38 -8.44
N LEU A 56 -16.79 -1.75 -7.37
CA LEU A 56 -16.29 -0.38 -7.36
C LEU A 56 -14.89 -0.34 -6.74
N MET A 57 -13.91 0.12 -7.52
CA MET A 57 -12.53 0.30 -7.08
C MET A 57 -12.28 1.76 -6.71
N GLU A 58 -11.85 2.02 -5.48
CA GLU A 58 -11.29 3.33 -5.13
C GLU A 58 -9.89 3.46 -5.73
N VAL A 59 -9.69 4.51 -6.53
CA VAL A 59 -8.39 4.86 -7.10
C VAL A 59 -7.93 6.22 -6.57
N ALA A 60 -6.63 6.38 -6.35
CA ALA A 60 -6.03 7.66 -6.00
C ALA A 60 -5.31 8.27 -7.20
N GLY A 61 -5.15 9.59 -7.20
CA GLY A 61 -4.24 10.26 -8.12
C GLY A 61 -2.81 9.75 -7.90
N ARG A 62 -2.14 9.32 -8.98
CA ARG A 62 -0.81 8.72 -8.93
C ARG A 62 0.26 9.78 -8.71
N THR A 63 1.25 9.44 -7.89
CA THR A 63 2.39 10.28 -7.53
C THR A 63 3.70 9.56 -7.87
N SER A 64 4.83 10.27 -7.81
CA SER A 64 6.16 9.68 -8.03
C SER A 64 6.56 8.62 -7.00
N ALA A 65 5.86 8.55 -5.85
CA ALA A 65 6.01 7.52 -4.82
C ALA A 65 5.30 6.20 -5.20
N ASP A 66 4.31 6.24 -6.09
CA ASP A 66 3.48 5.09 -6.49
C ASP A 66 4.16 4.23 -7.58
N ARG A 67 5.37 3.75 -7.26
CA ARG A 67 6.21 2.96 -8.16
C ARG A 67 5.93 1.46 -8.10
N LYS A 68 5.38 0.98 -6.99
CA LYS A 68 5.05 -0.43 -6.72
C LYS A 68 3.55 -0.58 -6.55
N GLY A 69 2.94 -1.53 -7.26
CA GLY A 69 1.51 -1.82 -7.28
C GLY A 69 0.94 -1.71 -8.70
N GLY A 70 -0.35 -1.42 -8.80
CA GLY A 70 -1.07 -1.44 -10.09
C GLY A 70 -1.80 -0.15 -10.41
N HIS A 71 -1.88 0.15 -11.70
CA HIS A 71 -2.67 1.27 -12.23
C HIS A 71 -3.88 0.76 -12.99
N LEU A 72 -4.93 1.58 -13.03
CA LEU A 72 -6.11 1.29 -13.83
C LEU A 72 -5.82 1.47 -15.33
N ALA A 73 -6.45 0.65 -16.15
CA ALA A 73 -6.44 0.77 -17.61
C ALA A 73 -7.80 0.34 -18.18
N ARG A 74 -7.96 0.51 -19.50
CA ARG A 74 -9.09 -0.01 -20.26
C ARG A 74 -8.61 -0.96 -21.35
N LEU A 75 -9.28 -2.09 -21.48
CA LEU A 75 -9.05 -3.00 -22.60
C LEU A 75 -9.55 -2.34 -23.89
N ARG A 76 -8.73 -2.37 -24.94
CA ARG A 76 -9.11 -1.82 -26.25
C ARG A 76 -10.22 -2.61 -26.92
N SER A 77 -10.32 -3.91 -26.64
CA SER A 77 -11.26 -4.83 -27.27
C SER A 77 -12.72 -4.59 -26.88
N ASN A 78 -12.99 -4.18 -25.63
CA ASN A 78 -14.34 -4.04 -25.10
C ASN A 78 -14.54 -2.85 -24.14
N GLY A 79 -13.51 -2.01 -23.95
CA GLY A 79 -13.58 -0.82 -23.09
C GLY A 79 -13.65 -1.10 -21.58
N ARG A 80 -13.65 -2.37 -21.16
CA ARG A 80 -13.74 -2.78 -19.76
C ARG A 80 -12.52 -2.34 -18.98
N LEU A 81 -12.73 -2.04 -17.70
CA LEU A 81 -11.66 -1.72 -16.77
C LEU A 81 -10.79 -2.97 -16.52
N VAL A 82 -9.49 -2.75 -16.42
CA VAL A 82 -8.51 -3.77 -16.04
C VAL A 82 -7.48 -3.15 -15.11
N LEU A 83 -6.98 -3.94 -14.17
CA LEU A 83 -5.86 -3.57 -13.32
C LEU A 83 -4.58 -4.14 -13.94
N ARG A 84 -3.56 -3.30 -14.11
CA ARG A 84 -2.23 -3.76 -14.53
C ARG A 84 -1.24 -3.54 -13.39
N GLU A 85 -0.80 -4.63 -12.78
CA GLU A 85 0.24 -4.65 -11.74
C GLU A 85 1.62 -4.52 -12.37
N VAL A 86 2.59 -3.97 -11.61
CA VAL A 86 3.98 -3.86 -12.07
C VAL A 86 4.59 -5.22 -12.42
N ALA A 87 4.20 -6.28 -11.70
CA ALA A 87 4.66 -7.65 -11.96
C ALA A 87 4.16 -8.22 -13.30
N GLN A 88 3.12 -7.62 -13.88
CA GLN A 88 2.59 -7.99 -15.20
C GLN A 88 3.19 -7.11 -16.32
N CYS A 89 4.03 -6.13 -15.97
CA CYS A 89 4.65 -5.23 -16.93
C CYS A 89 5.94 -5.84 -17.48
N LEU A 90 6.03 -5.93 -18.80
CA LEU A 90 7.27 -6.30 -19.46
C LEU A 90 8.33 -5.22 -19.23
N GLU A 91 9.60 -5.61 -19.14
CA GLU A 91 10.71 -4.69 -18.86
C GLU A 91 10.78 -3.52 -19.87
N ARG A 92 10.55 -3.81 -21.16
CA ARG A 92 10.49 -2.80 -22.23
C ARG A 92 9.38 -1.75 -22.05
N ASP A 93 8.32 -2.11 -21.32
CA ASP A 93 7.15 -1.25 -21.11
C ASP A 93 7.22 -0.52 -19.76
N LEU A 94 8.26 -0.77 -18.95
CA LEU A 94 8.37 -0.24 -17.58
C LEU A 94 8.41 1.29 -17.56
N GLY A 95 9.09 1.92 -18.54
CA GLY A 95 9.09 3.38 -18.66
C GLY A 95 7.69 3.95 -18.88
N VAL A 96 6.89 3.30 -19.72
CA VAL A 96 5.49 3.68 -19.95
C VAL A 96 4.62 3.37 -18.73
N PHE A 97 4.88 2.26 -18.05
CA PHE A 97 4.17 1.91 -16.82
C PHE A 97 4.39 2.93 -15.70
N GLN A 98 5.60 3.48 -15.58
CA GLN A 98 5.95 4.49 -14.57
C GLN A 98 5.54 5.92 -14.96
N ASP A 99 5.05 6.13 -16.18
CA ASP A 99 4.49 7.41 -16.63
C ASP A 99 3.16 7.70 -15.89
N ILE A 100 3.25 8.58 -14.88
CA ILE A 100 2.14 8.97 -14.03
C ILE A 100 1.14 9.89 -14.73
N ASP A 101 1.54 10.59 -15.80
CA ASP A 101 0.66 11.46 -16.58
C ASP A 101 -0.19 10.66 -17.55
N ARG A 102 0.35 9.55 -18.06
CA ARG A 102 -0.39 8.57 -18.86
C ARG A 102 -1.27 7.66 -18.02
N HIS A 103 -0.72 7.10 -16.95
CA HIS A 103 -1.41 6.16 -16.06
C HIS A 103 -1.67 6.81 -14.70
N ARG A 104 -2.64 7.74 -14.70
CA ARG A 104 -2.92 8.70 -13.61
C ARG A 104 -3.64 8.12 -12.39
N PHE A 105 -4.23 6.94 -12.52
CA PHE A 105 -5.09 6.35 -11.49
C PHE A 105 -4.44 5.11 -10.90
N PHE A 106 -4.11 5.20 -9.62
CA PHE A 106 -3.45 4.15 -8.87
C PHE A 106 -4.45 3.39 -8.01
N ASN A 107 -4.39 2.05 -8.00
CA ASN A 107 -5.28 1.21 -7.21
C ASN A 107 -4.96 1.37 -5.72
N THR A 108 -5.95 1.78 -4.92
CA THR A 108 -5.78 1.86 -3.44
C THR A 108 -5.91 0.50 -2.77
N ASN A 109 -6.38 -0.51 -3.51
CA ASN A 109 -6.84 -1.80 -3.01
C ASN A 109 -7.99 -1.68 -1.99
N SER A 110 -8.74 -0.57 -2.01
CA SER A 110 -10.02 -0.43 -1.31
C SER A 110 -11.16 -0.65 -2.32
N LEU A 111 -11.93 -1.71 -2.11
CA LEU A 111 -12.88 -2.26 -3.05
C LEU A 111 -14.25 -2.42 -2.40
N TRP A 112 -15.29 -2.08 -3.15
CA TRP A 112 -16.68 -2.34 -2.79
C TRP A 112 -17.26 -3.38 -3.73
N ILE A 113 -17.90 -4.41 -3.18
CA ILE A 113 -18.34 -5.58 -3.94
C ILE A 113 -19.78 -5.93 -3.59
N ASP A 114 -20.61 -6.08 -4.62
CA ASP A 114 -21.94 -6.70 -4.49
C ASP A 114 -21.73 -8.20 -4.36
N LEU A 115 -22.07 -8.73 -3.18
CA LEU A 115 -21.84 -10.13 -2.83
C LEU A 115 -22.64 -11.10 -3.70
N ARG A 116 -23.82 -10.70 -4.20
CA ARG A 116 -24.63 -11.52 -5.11
C ARG A 116 -24.04 -11.49 -6.51
N ALA A 117 -23.55 -10.34 -6.96
CA ALA A 117 -22.85 -10.25 -8.25
C ALA A 117 -21.55 -11.07 -8.23
N MET A 118 -20.80 -11.00 -7.13
CA MET A 118 -19.62 -11.84 -6.92
C MET A 118 -19.96 -13.33 -7.00
N GLU A 119 -21.03 -13.77 -6.30
CA GLU A 119 -21.49 -15.16 -6.35
C GLU A 119 -21.84 -15.59 -7.79
N ARG A 120 -22.59 -14.77 -8.53
CA ARG A 120 -22.96 -15.06 -9.93
C ARG A 120 -21.72 -15.21 -10.82
N VAL A 121 -20.75 -14.30 -10.72
CA VAL A 121 -19.51 -14.37 -11.49
C VAL A 121 -18.71 -15.62 -11.13
N PHE A 122 -18.58 -15.92 -9.84
CA PHE A 122 -17.83 -17.09 -9.38
C PHE A 122 -18.47 -18.40 -9.85
N VAL A 123 -19.80 -18.55 -9.70
CA VAL A 123 -20.53 -19.76 -10.12
C VAL A 123 -20.48 -19.96 -11.63
N ALA A 124 -20.66 -18.89 -12.41
CA ALA A 124 -20.65 -18.97 -13.88
C ALA A 124 -19.29 -19.42 -14.45
N ASN A 125 -18.20 -19.09 -13.77
CA ASN A 125 -16.84 -19.39 -14.23
C ASN A 125 -16.18 -20.56 -13.46
N GLY A 126 -16.84 -21.08 -12.42
CA GLY A 126 -16.26 -22.06 -11.47
C GLY A 126 -15.20 -21.49 -10.52
N MET A 127 -14.72 -20.26 -10.78
CA MET A 127 -13.77 -19.50 -9.98
C MET A 127 -13.90 -18.01 -10.25
N MET A 128 -13.28 -17.15 -9.44
CA MET A 128 -13.15 -15.74 -9.82
C MET A 128 -12.09 -15.60 -10.93
N PRO A 129 -12.40 -15.02 -12.10
CA PRO A 129 -11.41 -14.75 -13.13
C PRO A 129 -10.42 -13.69 -12.64
N LEU A 130 -9.21 -14.11 -12.30
CA LEU A 130 -8.12 -13.26 -11.81
C LEU A 130 -6.88 -13.45 -12.66
N ASP A 131 -6.09 -12.40 -12.79
CA ASP A 131 -4.83 -12.48 -13.50
C ASP A 131 -3.74 -13.04 -12.58
N LEU A 132 -2.97 -14.00 -13.09
CA LEU A 132 -1.86 -14.58 -12.34
C LEU A 132 -0.68 -13.59 -12.24
N ILE A 133 -0.02 -13.64 -11.09
CA ILE A 133 1.21 -12.93 -10.78
C ILE A 133 2.26 -13.98 -10.45
N LEU A 134 3.37 -13.94 -11.18
CA LEU A 134 4.54 -14.79 -10.93
C LEU A 134 5.59 -13.94 -10.22
N ASN A 135 5.83 -14.24 -8.94
CA ASN A 135 6.71 -13.44 -8.08
C ASN A 135 7.99 -14.23 -7.74
N PRO A 136 9.13 -13.93 -8.38
CA PRO A 136 10.40 -14.59 -8.08
C PRO A 136 10.88 -14.25 -6.66
N LYS A 137 11.23 -15.27 -5.88
CA LYS A 137 11.72 -15.16 -4.51
C LYS A 137 12.82 -16.18 -4.22
N THR A 138 13.40 -16.09 -3.04
CA THR A 138 14.17 -17.17 -2.40
C THR A 138 13.26 -17.95 -1.45
N LEU A 139 13.52 -19.24 -1.27
CA LEU A 139 12.70 -20.13 -0.44
C LEU A 139 12.61 -19.62 1.01
N ASP A 140 13.75 -19.23 1.58
CA ASP A 140 13.83 -18.50 2.83
C ASP A 140 14.01 -16.99 2.54
N PRO A 141 13.02 -16.14 2.88
CA PRO A 141 13.12 -14.70 2.69
C PRO A 141 14.23 -14.03 3.52
N ARG A 142 14.73 -14.68 4.59
CA ARG A 142 15.84 -14.17 5.43
C ARG A 142 17.20 -14.64 4.94
N ASP A 143 17.28 -15.70 4.12
CA ASP A 143 18.51 -16.18 3.52
C ASP A 143 18.51 -15.96 1.99
N PRO A 144 19.24 -14.96 1.48
CA PRO A 144 19.32 -14.68 0.05
C PRO A 144 20.04 -15.78 -0.76
N LYS A 145 20.71 -16.74 -0.09
CA LYS A 145 21.37 -17.88 -0.73
C LYS A 145 20.47 -19.12 -0.81
N SER A 146 19.29 -19.09 -0.20
CA SER A 146 18.35 -20.20 -0.26
C SER A 146 17.79 -20.38 -1.68
N PRO A 147 17.31 -21.59 -2.04
CA PRO A 147 16.92 -21.92 -3.41
C PRO A 147 15.90 -20.92 -4.00
N PRO A 148 16.01 -20.56 -5.30
CA PRO A 148 15.03 -19.69 -5.95
C PRO A 148 13.69 -20.43 -6.12
N VAL A 149 12.60 -19.70 -5.91
CA VAL A 149 11.22 -20.19 -6.06
C VAL A 149 10.36 -19.15 -6.77
N ILE A 150 9.23 -19.59 -7.34
CA ILE A 150 8.20 -18.70 -7.87
C ILE A 150 6.98 -18.81 -6.96
N GLN A 151 6.56 -17.69 -6.39
CA GLN A 151 5.27 -17.61 -5.71
C GLN A 151 4.21 -17.24 -6.74
N ILE A 152 3.20 -18.10 -6.88
CA ILE A 152 2.06 -17.89 -7.77
C ILE A 152 0.97 -17.21 -6.95
N GLU A 153 0.63 -15.98 -7.34
CA GLU A 153 -0.27 -15.10 -6.61
C GLU A 153 -1.37 -14.56 -7.53
N THR A 154 -2.43 -14.03 -6.93
CA THR A 154 -3.46 -13.23 -7.61
C THR A 154 -3.75 -11.96 -6.81
N ALA A 155 -4.14 -10.89 -7.51
CA ALA A 155 -4.52 -9.63 -6.90
C ALA A 155 -6.05 -9.46 -6.93
N MET A 156 -6.67 -9.22 -5.77
CA MET A 156 -8.12 -9.04 -5.68
C MET A 156 -8.67 -7.91 -6.58
N GLY A 157 -7.87 -6.86 -6.80
CA GLY A 157 -8.23 -5.77 -7.70
C GLY A 157 -8.32 -6.17 -9.18
N SER A 158 -7.68 -7.27 -9.61
CA SER A 158 -7.79 -7.75 -10.99
C SER A 158 -9.21 -8.25 -11.31
N ALA A 159 -10.00 -8.59 -10.28
CA ALA A 159 -11.39 -8.99 -10.44
C ALA A 159 -12.26 -7.92 -11.12
N ILE A 160 -11.81 -6.65 -11.16
CA ILE A 160 -12.54 -5.57 -11.84
C ILE A 160 -12.87 -5.91 -13.30
N SER A 161 -12.01 -6.68 -13.98
CA SER A 161 -12.21 -7.11 -15.37
C SER A 161 -13.20 -8.26 -15.51
N ALA A 162 -13.63 -8.89 -14.40
CA ALA A 162 -14.62 -9.96 -14.39
C ALA A 162 -16.07 -9.43 -14.38
N PHE A 163 -16.29 -8.18 -13.93
CA PHE A 163 -17.62 -7.57 -13.89
C PHE A 163 -17.86 -6.63 -15.07
N GLU A 164 -19.01 -6.74 -15.74
CA GLU A 164 -19.30 -5.95 -16.96
C GLU A 164 -19.46 -4.46 -16.65
N SER A 165 -20.25 -4.14 -15.63
CA SER A 165 -20.54 -2.77 -15.19
C SER A 165 -19.66 -2.30 -14.04
N ALA A 166 -18.44 -2.85 -13.90
CA ALA A 166 -17.48 -2.37 -12.92
C ALA A 166 -17.22 -0.86 -13.06
N ARG A 167 -16.95 -0.21 -11.93
CA ARG A 167 -16.65 1.21 -11.84
C ARG A 167 -15.35 1.43 -11.08
N ALA A 168 -14.74 2.58 -11.31
CA ALA A 168 -13.68 3.12 -10.47
C ALA A 168 -14.05 4.54 -10.08
N VAL A 169 -13.70 4.93 -8.85
CA VAL A 169 -13.96 6.26 -8.30
C VAL A 169 -12.65 6.87 -7.84
N LEU A 170 -12.37 8.09 -8.29
CA LEU A 170 -11.24 8.85 -7.80
C LEU A 170 -11.56 9.34 -6.39
N VAL A 171 -10.74 8.94 -5.41
CA VAL A 171 -10.89 9.35 -4.01
C VAL A 171 -9.78 10.29 -3.57
N PRO A 172 -10.02 11.13 -2.55
CA PRO A 172 -8.96 11.92 -1.93
C PRO A 172 -7.83 11.01 -1.43
N ARG A 173 -6.59 11.49 -1.52
CA ARG A 173 -5.40 10.74 -1.10
C ARG A 173 -5.41 10.35 0.38
N THR A 174 -6.17 11.07 1.21
CA THR A 174 -6.38 10.75 2.63
C THR A 174 -7.02 9.37 2.87
N ARG A 175 -7.66 8.77 1.85
CA ARG A 175 -8.16 7.38 1.90
C ARG A 175 -7.13 6.32 1.51
N PHE A 176 -5.89 6.75 1.22
CA PHE A 176 -4.79 5.90 0.80
C PHE A 176 -3.49 6.29 1.50
N ALA A 177 -3.30 5.72 2.70
CA ALA A 177 -2.11 5.85 3.54
C ALA A 177 -1.48 4.45 3.75
N PRO A 178 -0.82 3.87 2.72
CA PRO A 178 -0.23 2.55 2.81
C PRO A 178 1.10 2.56 3.59
N VAL A 179 1.35 1.48 4.33
CA VAL A 179 2.64 1.23 5.00
C VAL A 179 3.26 -0.04 4.41
N LYS A 180 4.21 0.11 3.49
CA LYS A 180 4.83 -1.03 2.77
C LYS A 180 6.28 -1.30 3.19
N THR A 181 6.94 -0.29 3.73
CA THR A 181 8.33 -0.34 4.17
C THR A 181 8.48 0.26 5.56
N THR A 182 9.62 0.00 6.19
CA THR A 182 9.97 0.64 7.46
C THR A 182 10.22 2.14 7.32
N SER A 183 10.58 2.62 6.12
CA SER A 183 10.57 4.05 5.80
C SER A 183 9.17 4.65 5.92
N ASP A 184 8.14 3.98 5.37
CA ASP A 184 6.74 4.43 5.47
C ASP A 184 6.28 4.38 6.93
N LEU A 185 6.65 3.32 7.65
CA LEU A 185 6.33 3.15 9.07
C LEU A 185 6.93 4.27 9.92
N LEU A 186 8.17 4.68 9.65
CA LEU A 186 8.81 5.79 10.36
C LEU A 186 8.01 7.09 10.22
N LEU A 187 7.50 7.37 9.02
CA LEU A 187 6.66 8.54 8.77
C LEU A 187 5.36 8.46 9.56
N VAL A 188 4.65 7.33 9.49
CA VAL A 188 3.39 7.14 10.23
C VAL A 188 3.58 7.19 11.75
N MET A 189 4.72 6.74 12.26
CA MET A 189 5.06 6.80 13.68
C MET A 189 5.50 8.19 14.15
N SER A 190 5.84 9.09 13.22
CA SER A 190 6.27 10.46 13.52
C SER A 190 5.08 11.41 13.69
N ASP A 191 5.38 12.63 14.09
CA ASP A 191 4.44 13.75 14.17
C ASP A 191 3.99 14.31 12.80
N CYS A 192 4.39 13.69 11.68
CA CYS A 192 3.83 14.02 10.37
C CYS A 192 2.37 13.56 10.19
N TYR A 193 1.91 12.62 11.01
CA TYR A 193 0.57 12.05 10.93
C TYR A 193 -0.16 12.13 12.27
N ASP A 194 -1.48 12.25 12.19
CA ASP A 194 -2.40 12.23 13.31
C ASP A 194 -3.45 11.11 13.14
N ILE A 195 -4.12 10.77 14.24
CA ILE A 195 -5.30 9.89 14.23
C ILE A 195 -6.56 10.75 14.14
N SER A 196 -7.35 10.55 13.09
CA SER A 196 -8.62 11.24 12.86
C SER A 196 -9.70 10.83 13.88
N PRO A 197 -10.81 11.59 13.99
CA PRO A 197 -11.98 11.17 14.76
C PRO A 197 -12.51 9.79 14.34
N GLU A 198 -12.41 9.45 13.04
CA GLU A 198 -12.81 8.17 12.46
C GLU A 198 -11.79 7.04 12.72
N LYS A 199 -10.75 7.29 13.53
CA LYS A 199 -9.68 6.35 13.87
C LYS A 199 -8.86 5.89 12.64
N THR A 200 -8.75 6.76 11.63
CA THR A 200 -7.84 6.60 10.50
C THR A 200 -6.58 7.45 10.67
N VAL A 201 -5.51 7.10 9.97
CA VAL A 201 -4.29 7.90 9.93
C VAL A 201 -4.39 8.95 8.83
N VAL A 202 -4.20 10.22 9.21
CA VAL A 202 -4.29 11.36 8.30
C VAL A 202 -3.07 12.27 8.46
N PRO A 203 -2.66 13.00 7.40
CA PRO A 203 -1.63 14.03 7.53
C PRO A 203 -1.94 15.00 8.69
N SER A 204 -0.93 15.30 9.51
CA SER A 204 -1.10 16.28 10.59
C SER A 204 -1.37 17.67 10.02
N PRO A 205 -2.32 18.45 10.55
CA PRO A 205 -2.55 19.83 10.13
C PRO A 205 -1.37 20.75 10.48
N LEU A 206 -0.47 20.32 11.36
CA LEU A 206 0.77 21.05 11.67
C LEU A 206 1.79 20.97 10.53
N ARG A 207 1.66 20.01 9.61
CA ARG A 207 2.55 19.84 8.48
C ARG A 207 2.26 20.90 7.41
N GLN A 208 3.17 21.86 7.23
CA GLN A 208 3.01 22.95 6.26
C GLN A 208 3.50 22.64 4.83
N GLY A 209 3.88 21.39 4.54
CA GLY A 209 4.44 20.97 3.24
C GLY A 209 4.11 19.53 2.87
N PRO A 210 4.67 19.00 1.76
CA PRO A 210 4.49 17.60 1.38
C PRO A 210 5.07 16.65 2.44
N MET A 211 4.65 15.39 2.45
CA MET A 211 5.27 14.38 3.32
C MET A 211 6.77 14.24 3.02
N PRO A 212 7.64 14.12 4.04
CA PRO A 212 9.06 14.04 3.80
C PRO A 212 9.43 12.73 3.09
N ALA A 213 10.41 12.81 2.19
CA ALA A 213 10.98 11.62 1.58
C ALA A 213 11.87 10.90 2.60
N SER A 214 11.58 9.63 2.91
CA SER A 214 12.31 8.84 3.91
C SER A 214 13.05 7.66 3.27
N HIS A 215 14.37 7.64 3.42
CA HIS A 215 15.25 6.60 2.90
C HIS A 215 16.11 6.03 4.03
N LEU A 216 15.76 4.82 4.47
CA LEU A 216 16.53 4.08 5.46
C LEU A 216 17.36 3.00 4.78
N ASP A 217 18.61 2.82 5.22
CA ASP A 217 19.50 1.79 4.68
C ASP A 217 18.89 0.39 4.80
N SER A 218 18.57 -0.23 3.66
CA SER A 218 17.90 -1.53 3.66
C SER A 218 18.72 -2.66 4.29
N HIS A 219 20.05 -2.49 4.45
CA HIS A 219 20.86 -3.47 5.16
C HIS A 219 20.55 -3.50 6.67
N PHE A 220 20.20 -2.34 7.24
CA PHE A 220 20.04 -2.15 8.69
C PHE A 220 18.60 -1.87 9.14
N TYR A 221 17.71 -1.44 8.25
CA TYR A 221 16.35 -1.03 8.64
C TYR A 221 15.24 -1.80 7.93
N LYS A 222 15.56 -2.71 6.99
CA LYS A 222 14.53 -3.38 6.18
C LYS A 222 13.62 -4.28 7.01
N LYS A 223 14.17 -4.99 7.99
CA LYS A 223 13.41 -5.90 8.84
C LYS A 223 12.89 -5.15 10.07
N ILE A 224 11.71 -5.53 10.54
CA ILE A 224 11.03 -4.80 11.62
C ILE A 224 11.78 -4.89 12.95
N ASP A 225 12.39 -6.03 13.25
CA ASP A 225 13.26 -6.25 14.40
C ASP A 225 14.46 -5.29 14.39
N ASP A 226 15.12 -5.20 13.24
CA ASP A 226 16.27 -4.31 13.05
C ASP A 226 15.88 -2.81 13.10
N PHE A 227 14.72 -2.45 12.55
CA PHE A 227 14.16 -1.11 12.64
C PHE A 227 13.84 -0.71 14.09
N CYS A 228 13.12 -1.56 14.83
CA CYS A 228 12.76 -1.29 16.22
C CYS A 228 13.97 -1.16 17.13
N ALA A 229 15.04 -1.93 16.89
CA ALA A 229 16.29 -1.80 17.66
C ALA A 229 16.97 -0.42 17.49
N ARG A 230 16.79 0.21 16.33
CA ARG A 230 17.38 1.51 15.96
C ARG A 230 16.49 2.70 16.30
N PHE A 231 15.19 2.48 16.46
CA PHE A 231 14.21 3.45 16.96
C PHE A 231 13.54 2.95 18.25
N PRO A 232 14.31 2.66 19.32
CA PRO A 232 13.77 2.03 20.53
C PRO A 232 12.79 2.94 21.30
N CYS A 233 12.84 4.24 21.05
CA CYS A 233 11.99 5.25 21.69
C CYS A 233 10.91 5.80 20.74
N GLY A 234 10.69 5.15 19.59
CA GLY A 234 9.79 5.64 18.54
C GLY A 234 10.49 6.52 17.50
N ALA A 235 9.70 7.10 16.60
CA ALA A 235 10.20 7.96 15.54
C ALA A 235 10.71 9.30 16.10
N PRO A 236 11.72 9.92 15.47
CA PRO A 236 12.04 11.31 15.73
C PRO A 236 10.92 12.24 15.22
N SER A 237 10.92 13.49 15.67
CA SER A 237 10.08 14.53 15.07
C SER A 237 10.55 14.80 13.64
N LEU A 238 9.62 14.70 12.69
CA LEU A 238 9.83 14.93 11.27
C LEU A 238 8.99 16.09 10.72
N LEU A 239 8.25 16.81 11.58
CA LEU A 239 7.35 17.89 11.17
C LEU A 239 8.03 18.98 10.33
N GLY A 240 9.25 19.37 10.73
CA GLY A 240 10.12 20.33 10.04
C GLY A 240 11.02 19.71 8.96
N CYS A 241 10.96 18.38 8.77
CA CYS A 241 11.80 17.65 7.83
C CYS A 241 11.25 17.75 6.40
N ALA A 242 12.14 17.97 5.43
CA ALA A 242 11.85 17.90 3.99
C ALA A 242 12.26 16.53 3.42
N SER A 243 13.42 16.02 3.83
CA SER A 243 13.88 14.68 3.48
C SER A 243 14.80 14.10 4.56
N LEU A 244 14.72 12.79 4.74
CA LEU A 244 15.59 12.01 5.63
C LEU A 244 16.26 10.91 4.83
N THR A 245 17.60 10.88 4.86
CA THR A 245 18.40 9.73 4.40
C THR A 245 19.28 9.24 5.54
N VAL A 246 19.18 7.96 5.88
CA VAL A 246 20.05 7.30 6.87
C VAL A 246 20.86 6.22 6.17
N LYS A 247 22.19 6.33 6.22
CA LYS A 247 23.15 5.36 5.66
C LYS A 247 24.00 4.76 6.78
N GLY A 248 24.12 3.44 6.81
CA GLY A 248 24.84 2.74 7.87
C GLY A 248 24.00 2.44 9.12
N ASP A 249 24.64 1.81 10.11
CA ASP A 249 24.00 1.41 11.36
C ASP A 249 23.89 2.62 12.31
N VAL A 250 22.70 3.18 12.48
CA VAL A 250 22.45 4.34 13.32
C VAL A 250 21.29 4.09 14.27
N ARG A 251 21.49 4.38 15.55
CA ARG A 251 20.45 4.33 16.57
C ARG A 251 20.04 5.73 16.97
N PHE A 252 18.74 6.00 16.99
CA PHE A 252 18.18 7.28 17.38
C PHE A 252 17.82 7.31 18.86
N GLY A 253 18.35 8.31 19.57
CA GLY A 253 17.93 8.67 20.92
C GLY A 253 16.52 9.24 20.94
N LYS A 254 15.93 9.27 22.14
CA LYS A 254 14.59 9.82 22.37
C LYS A 254 14.54 11.29 21.97
N GLY A 255 13.42 11.73 21.40
CA GLY A 255 13.14 13.15 21.20
C GLY A 255 14.06 13.88 20.21
N ALA A 256 14.72 13.14 19.31
CA ALA A 256 15.45 13.78 18.22
C ALA A 256 14.49 14.53 17.29
N VAL A 257 14.93 15.67 16.76
CA VAL A 257 14.18 16.56 15.87
C VAL A 257 14.97 16.75 14.59
N LEU A 258 14.34 16.53 13.44
CA LEU A 258 14.97 16.68 12.12
C LEU A 258 14.32 17.84 11.37
N GLU A 259 15.14 18.74 10.85
CA GLU A 259 14.68 19.93 10.12
C GLU A 259 15.39 20.08 8.77
N GLY A 260 14.62 20.40 7.72
CA GLY A 260 15.12 20.53 6.36
C GLY A 260 15.53 19.19 5.75
N ASP A 261 16.59 19.20 4.94
CA ASP A 261 17.15 18.00 4.30
C ASP A 261 18.23 17.39 5.20
N VAL A 262 17.95 16.23 5.80
CA VAL A 262 18.82 15.59 6.79
C VAL A 262 19.43 14.30 6.24
N HIS A 263 20.77 14.24 6.27
CA HIS A 263 21.55 13.09 5.84
C HIS A 263 22.39 12.58 7.00
N VAL A 264 21.98 11.47 7.62
CA VAL A 264 22.71 10.84 8.72
C VAL A 264 23.53 9.68 8.18
N THR A 265 24.85 9.72 8.37
CA THR A 265 25.76 8.69 7.85
C THR A 265 26.65 8.15 8.95
N ASN A 266 26.65 6.83 9.11
CA ASN A 266 27.68 6.09 9.83
C ASN A 266 28.45 5.20 8.85
N THR A 267 29.78 5.35 8.81
CA THR A 267 30.68 4.50 8.02
C THR A 267 31.59 3.61 8.88
N ALA A 268 31.49 3.71 10.21
CA ALA A 268 32.24 2.89 11.14
C ALA A 268 31.66 1.48 11.22
N LEU A 269 32.44 0.56 11.79
CA LEU A 269 31.99 -0.80 12.09
C LEU A 269 31.03 -0.84 13.29
N ASP A 270 31.22 0.07 14.24
CA ASP A 270 30.36 0.21 15.42
C ASP A 270 29.08 0.97 15.07
N GLN A 271 28.00 0.71 15.82
CA GLN A 271 26.74 1.42 15.65
C GLN A 271 26.88 2.89 16.08
N GLY A 272 26.55 3.79 15.16
CA GLY A 272 26.48 5.24 15.41
C GLY A 272 25.27 5.59 16.27
N LEU A 273 25.39 6.60 17.11
CA LEU A 273 24.34 7.04 18.03
C LEU A 273 23.99 8.50 17.79
N VAL A 274 22.72 8.78 17.53
CA VAL A 274 22.16 10.12 17.65
C VAL A 274 21.76 10.33 19.10
N PRO A 275 22.37 11.27 19.84
CA PRO A 275 22.05 11.51 21.25
C PRO A 275 20.59 11.94 21.47
N GLU A 276 20.10 11.73 22.69
CA GLU A 276 18.76 12.19 23.11
C GLU A 276 18.62 13.71 22.93
N GLY A 277 17.45 14.15 22.45
CA GLY A 277 17.14 15.57 22.24
C GLY A 277 17.92 16.27 21.13
N SER A 278 18.67 15.53 20.30
CA SER A 278 19.46 16.13 19.21
C SER A 278 18.56 16.80 18.18
N VAL A 279 18.95 17.99 17.74
CA VAL A 279 18.37 18.66 16.58
C VAL A 279 19.33 18.48 15.41
N LEU A 280 18.86 17.83 14.33
CA LEU A 280 19.68 17.47 13.18
C LEU A 280 19.26 18.29 11.94
N THR A 281 20.24 18.89 11.29
CA THR A 281 20.08 19.62 10.03
C THR A 281 21.25 19.30 9.09
N GLY A 282 21.00 19.25 7.78
CA GLY A 282 22.05 19.02 6.78
C GLY A 282 22.73 17.65 6.90
N GLU A 283 24.06 17.62 6.70
CA GLU A 283 24.85 16.40 6.82
C GLU A 283 25.32 16.17 8.27
N VAL A 284 25.01 14.99 8.80
CA VAL A 284 25.40 14.56 10.15
C VAL A 284 26.16 13.25 10.05
N ARG A 285 27.38 13.21 10.59
CA ARG A 285 28.18 11.98 10.71
C ARG A 285 28.18 11.53 12.16
N VAL A 286 27.84 10.26 12.38
CA VAL A 286 27.73 9.63 13.71
C VAL A 286 28.52 8.33 13.77
#